data_AF-A0A9E2RYU8-F1
#
_entry.id   AF-A0A9E2RYU8-F1
#
_cell.length_a   1.000
_cell.length_b   1.000
_cell.length_c   1.000
_cell.angle_alpha   90.00
_cell.angle_beta   90.00
_cell.angle_gamma   90.00
#
_symmetry.space_group_name_H-M   'P 1'
#
loop_
_entity.id
_entity.type
_entity.pdbx_description
1 polymer ?
#
loop_
_entity_poly.entity_id
_entity_poly.type
_entity_poly.pdbx_seq_one_letter_code
_entity_poly.pdbx_strand_id
1 'polypeptide(L)'
;MESTDTPRSALDELKDVTFKQGMRGYSIAEVDDFLDRAATDYEKVRDRLSQQHQQLRQAAERIAQLQATLASTPSSSAPAPSPAPAPAPVAPVPAPAPAPTPAPVVARDASGEIAEMIAMAQHFVADTRSEAEAKAREVTQAAQDRAREIVTEAKSRAEDEVTRLNGLKQRLSEEIASLTRQLEVDREQLLGVLSELTTRINSSLRLGHGAHVAEATSAGSSAQTISQALHFDEE
;
A
#
# COMPACT_ATOMS: atom_id res chain seq x y z
N MET A 1 -27.96 -23.12 15.83
CA MET A 1 -26.71 -23.47 16.52
C MET A 1 -25.61 -22.76 15.75
N GLU A 2 -25.26 -21.54 16.16
CA GLU A 2 -24.24 -20.74 15.47
C GLU A 2 -23.35 -20.10 16.54
N SER A 3 -22.13 -20.61 16.63
CA SER A 3 -21.10 -20.22 17.60
C SER A 3 -20.38 -18.99 17.06
N THR A 4 -20.84 -17.78 17.38
CA THR A 4 -20.20 -16.53 16.91
C THR A 4 -19.75 -15.58 18.03
N ASP A 5 -19.74 -16.01 19.29
CA ASP A 5 -19.33 -15.15 20.42
C ASP A 5 -17.90 -15.42 20.94
N THR A 6 -17.15 -16.29 20.25
CA THR A 6 -15.87 -16.83 20.75
C THR A 6 -14.61 -15.95 20.65
N PRO A 7 -14.50 -14.83 19.91
CA PRO A 7 -13.22 -14.11 19.81
C PRO A 7 -12.95 -13.13 20.96
N ARG A 8 -13.98 -12.65 21.68
CA ARG A 8 -13.79 -11.75 22.84
C ARG A 8 -13.34 -12.52 24.07
N SER A 9 -13.92 -13.71 24.29
CA SER A 9 -13.48 -14.64 25.33
C SER A 9 -12.05 -15.13 25.11
N ALA A 10 -11.62 -15.40 23.87
CA ALA A 10 -10.24 -15.81 23.61
C ALA A 10 -9.19 -14.71 23.95
N LEU A 11 -9.61 -13.44 23.89
CA LEU A 11 -8.77 -12.28 24.19
C LEU A 11 -8.69 -12.02 25.70
N ASP A 12 -9.78 -12.25 26.42
CA ASP A 12 -9.80 -12.31 27.90
C ASP A 12 -9.00 -13.52 28.41
N GLU A 13 -9.18 -14.69 27.78
CA GLU A 13 -8.43 -15.90 28.13
C GLU A 13 -6.93 -15.68 28.00
N LEU A 14 -6.46 -14.98 26.96
CA LEU A 14 -5.04 -14.67 26.78
C LEU A 14 -4.49 -13.73 27.86
N LYS A 15 -5.31 -12.80 28.37
CA LYS A 15 -4.94 -11.85 29.43
C LYS A 15 -4.92 -12.50 30.82
N ASP A 16 -5.74 -13.53 31.04
CA ASP A 16 -5.86 -14.20 32.34
C ASP A 16 -5.07 -15.54 32.45
N VAL A 17 -4.25 -15.90 31.45
CA VAL A 17 -3.46 -17.14 31.52
C VAL A 17 -2.35 -17.03 32.58
N THR A 18 -2.42 -17.86 33.61
CA THR A 18 -1.36 -17.99 34.63
C THR A 18 -0.57 -19.30 34.45
N PHE A 19 0.76 -19.20 34.39
CA PHE A 19 1.66 -20.34 34.21
C PHE A 19 2.31 -20.78 35.53
N LYS A 20 2.49 -22.09 35.72
CA LYS A 20 3.18 -22.65 36.91
C LYS A 20 4.70 -22.56 36.73
N GLN A 21 5.39 -21.94 37.69
CA GLN A 21 6.84 -21.68 37.66
C GLN A 21 7.68 -22.96 37.86
N GLY A 22 8.66 -23.22 36.98
CA GLY A 22 9.63 -24.32 37.08
C GLY A 22 11.07 -23.82 37.08
N MET A 23 12.01 -24.57 37.68
CA MET A 23 13.38 -24.14 38.06
C MET A 23 14.33 -23.65 36.94
N ARG A 24 13.90 -23.64 35.68
CA ARG A 24 14.53 -22.92 34.56
C ARG A 24 13.44 -22.69 33.52
N GLY A 25 12.82 -21.52 33.56
CA GLY A 25 11.71 -21.17 32.68
C GLY A 25 11.68 -19.67 32.40
N TYR A 26 10.83 -19.26 31.45
CA TYR A 26 10.59 -17.86 31.13
C TYR A 26 10.09 -17.10 32.38
N SER A 27 10.54 -15.86 32.54
CA SER A 27 10.09 -15.00 33.64
C SER A 27 8.60 -14.71 33.46
N ILE A 28 7.79 -15.01 34.49
CA ILE A 28 6.33 -14.81 34.43
C ILE A 28 6.00 -13.34 34.14
N ALA A 29 6.75 -12.40 34.72
CA ALA A 29 6.55 -10.97 34.49
C ALA A 29 6.85 -10.54 33.03
N GLU A 30 7.90 -11.09 32.41
CA GLU A 30 8.21 -10.79 31.01
C GLU A 30 7.21 -11.43 30.04
N VAL A 31 6.70 -12.61 30.41
CA VAL A 31 5.64 -13.27 29.64
C VAL A 31 4.34 -12.48 29.76
N ASP A 32 4.00 -11.95 30.92
CA ASP A 32 2.83 -11.11 31.15
C ASP A 32 2.91 -9.82 30.31
N ASP A 33 4.03 -9.09 30.38
CA ASP A 33 4.28 -7.91 29.55
C ASP A 33 4.19 -8.23 28.04
N PHE A 34 4.68 -9.40 27.63
CA PHE A 34 4.58 -9.86 26.24
C PHE A 34 3.14 -10.19 25.83
N LEU A 35 2.38 -10.84 26.71
CA LEU A 35 0.98 -11.19 26.45
C LEU A 35 0.10 -9.94 26.39
N ASP A 36 0.33 -8.94 27.24
CA ASP A 36 -0.34 -7.65 27.18
C ASP A 36 -0.07 -6.93 25.85
N ARG A 37 1.20 -6.93 25.43
CA ARG A 37 1.60 -6.35 24.15
C ARG A 37 1.00 -7.13 22.97
N ALA A 38 1.00 -8.45 23.01
CA ALA A 38 0.44 -9.31 21.97
C ALA A 38 -1.09 -9.18 21.87
N ALA A 39 -1.79 -9.09 23.01
CA ALA A 39 -3.23 -8.86 23.06
C ALA A 39 -3.59 -7.49 22.45
N THR A 40 -2.82 -6.44 22.81
CA THR A 40 -2.99 -5.10 22.25
C THR A 40 -2.76 -5.07 20.74
N ASP A 41 -1.72 -5.73 20.25
CA ASP A 41 -1.42 -5.76 18.81
C ASP A 41 -2.45 -6.59 18.03
N TYR A 42 -2.99 -7.65 18.63
CA TYR A 42 -4.09 -8.42 18.05
C TYR A 42 -5.39 -7.59 17.94
N GLU A 43 -5.73 -6.82 18.98
CA GLU A 43 -6.88 -5.88 18.93
C GLU A 43 -6.73 -4.88 17.77
N LYS A 44 -5.53 -4.28 17.60
CA LYS A 44 -5.26 -3.35 16.49
C LYS A 44 -5.43 -4.00 15.12
N VAL A 45 -4.91 -5.23 14.94
CA VAL A 45 -5.05 -5.96 13.67
C VAL A 45 -6.52 -6.28 13.38
N ARG A 46 -7.27 -6.70 14.39
CA ARG A 46 -8.70 -6.98 14.27
C ARG A 46 -9.49 -5.72 13.87
N ASP A 47 -9.22 -4.60 14.51
CA ASP A 47 -9.90 -3.35 14.24
C ASP A 47 -9.59 -2.85 12.82
N ARG A 48 -8.32 -2.98 12.37
CA ARG A 48 -7.92 -2.71 10.98
C ARG A 48 -8.66 -3.59 9.97
N LEU A 49 -8.80 -4.88 10.25
CA LEU A 49 -9.49 -5.84 9.38
C LEU A 49 -11.00 -5.52 9.31
N SER A 50 -11.62 -5.17 10.44
CA SER A 50 -13.01 -4.71 10.49
C SER A 50 -13.21 -3.44 9.66
N GLN A 51 -12.32 -2.47 9.80
CA GLN A 51 -12.36 -1.22 9.03
C GLN A 51 -12.20 -1.47 7.53
N GLN A 52 -11.27 -2.33 7.11
CA GLN A 52 -11.09 -2.71 5.70
C GLN A 52 -12.32 -3.41 5.14
N HIS A 53 -12.93 -4.33 5.90
CA HIS A 53 -14.18 -4.97 5.50
C HIS A 53 -15.33 -3.97 5.36
N GLN A 54 -15.41 -2.97 6.23
CA GLN A 54 -16.41 -1.91 6.14
C GLN A 54 -16.19 -1.02 4.91
N GLN A 55 -14.93 -0.68 4.60
CA GLN A 55 -14.57 0.07 3.38
C GLN A 55 -14.92 -0.70 2.11
N LEU A 56 -14.64 -2.01 2.08
CA LEU A 56 -15.00 -2.86 0.94
C LEU A 56 -16.52 -2.93 0.75
N ARG A 57 -17.30 -3.05 1.83
CA ARG A 57 -18.77 -2.99 1.75
C ARG A 57 -19.26 -1.66 1.19
N GLN A 58 -18.75 -0.54 1.71
CA GLN A 58 -19.11 0.80 1.22
C GLN A 58 -18.73 1.00 -0.25
N ALA A 59 -17.56 0.51 -0.66
CA ALA A 59 -17.13 0.55 -2.06
C ALA A 59 -18.04 -0.31 -2.94
N ALA A 60 -18.39 -1.52 -2.49
CA ALA A 60 -19.32 -2.41 -3.20
C ALA A 60 -20.72 -1.80 -3.33
N GLU A 61 -21.25 -1.18 -2.27
CA GLU A 61 -22.54 -0.46 -2.31
C GLU A 61 -22.51 0.72 -3.29
N ARG A 62 -21.42 1.49 -3.28
CA ARG A 62 -21.25 2.62 -4.22
C ARG A 62 -21.14 2.15 -5.67
N ILE A 63 -20.44 1.04 -5.92
CA ILE A 63 -20.38 0.40 -7.23
C ILE A 63 -21.79 -0.08 -7.65
N ALA A 64 -22.53 -0.72 -6.75
CA ALA A 64 -23.89 -1.16 -7.03
C ALA A 64 -24.84 0.02 -7.34
N GLN A 65 -24.71 1.15 -6.64
CA GLN A 65 -25.46 2.37 -6.93
C GLN A 65 -25.10 2.98 -8.30
N LEU A 66 -23.81 2.99 -8.65
CA LEU A 66 -23.36 3.45 -9.97
C LEU A 66 -23.83 2.52 -11.09
N GLN A 67 -23.81 1.21 -10.86
CA GLN A 67 -24.34 0.23 -11.80
C GLN A 67 -25.86 0.34 -11.93
N ALA A 68 -26.59 0.54 -10.82
CA ALA A 68 -28.03 0.76 -10.83
C ALA A 68 -28.40 2.06 -11.54
N THR A 69 -27.65 3.14 -11.34
CA THR A 69 -27.86 4.41 -12.07
C THR A 69 -27.53 4.27 -13.55
N LEU A 70 -26.47 3.54 -13.93
CA LEU A 70 -26.17 3.21 -15.33
C LEU A 70 -27.25 2.31 -15.97
N ALA A 71 -27.80 1.36 -15.23
CA ALA A 71 -28.87 0.48 -15.68
C ALA A 71 -30.25 1.17 -15.72
N SER A 72 -30.46 2.18 -14.85
CA SER A 72 -31.68 3.01 -14.82
C SER A 72 -31.58 4.21 -15.76
N THR A 73 -30.39 4.52 -16.25
CA THR A 73 -30.23 5.41 -17.41
C THR A 73 -30.72 4.59 -18.59
N PRO A 74 -31.81 4.97 -19.28
CA PRO A 74 -32.23 4.30 -20.49
C PRO A 74 -31.14 4.50 -21.53
N SER A 75 -30.18 3.58 -21.60
CA SER A 75 -29.47 3.34 -22.84
C SER A 75 -30.53 2.86 -23.81
N SER A 76 -30.88 3.76 -24.73
CA SER A 76 -31.10 3.38 -26.11
C SER A 76 -30.14 2.23 -26.44
N SER A 77 -30.71 1.05 -26.65
CA SER A 77 -30.03 -0.22 -26.80
C SER A 77 -28.92 -0.13 -27.85
N ALA A 78 -27.67 -0.34 -27.44
CA ALA A 78 -26.61 -0.79 -28.34
C ALA A 78 -26.53 -2.33 -28.25
N PRO A 79 -26.88 -3.08 -29.31
CA PRO A 79 -26.77 -4.54 -29.33
C PRO A 79 -25.32 -5.00 -29.53
N ALA A 80 -24.98 -6.13 -28.90
CA ALA A 80 -23.74 -6.88 -29.08
C ALA A 80 -23.55 -7.41 -30.53
N PRO A 81 -22.29 -7.65 -30.97
CA PRO A 81 -21.96 -8.07 -32.33
C PRO A 81 -22.43 -9.51 -32.62
N SER A 82 -23.22 -9.67 -33.68
CA SER A 82 -23.65 -10.93 -34.29
C SER A 82 -22.94 -11.07 -35.66
N PRO A 83 -22.62 -12.30 -36.13
CA PRO A 83 -21.72 -12.52 -37.27
C PRO A 83 -22.29 -11.93 -38.56
N ALA A 84 -21.40 -11.34 -39.36
CA ALA A 84 -21.68 -10.60 -40.58
C ALA A 84 -22.65 -11.33 -41.53
N PRO A 85 -23.83 -10.75 -41.81
CA PRO A 85 -24.67 -11.11 -42.95
C PRO A 85 -24.51 -10.06 -44.07
N ALA A 86 -24.55 -10.56 -45.30
CA ALA A 86 -24.51 -9.83 -46.56
C ALA A 86 -25.54 -8.68 -46.65
N PRO A 87 -25.28 -7.67 -47.52
CA PRO A 87 -26.12 -6.48 -47.64
C PRO A 87 -27.49 -6.83 -48.27
N ALA A 88 -28.58 -6.47 -47.59
CA ALA A 88 -29.95 -6.56 -48.08
C ALA A 88 -30.82 -5.49 -47.36
N PRO A 89 -31.92 -5.03 -47.97
CA PRO A 89 -32.18 -3.63 -48.30
C PRO A 89 -32.88 -2.84 -47.19
N VAL A 90 -32.60 -1.54 -47.15
CA VAL A 90 -33.20 -0.57 -46.22
C VAL A 90 -34.72 -0.45 -46.49
N ALA A 91 -35.52 -0.68 -45.45
CA ALA A 91 -36.96 -0.42 -45.45
C ALA A 91 -37.27 1.10 -45.44
N PRO A 92 -38.44 1.53 -45.95
CA PRO A 92 -38.69 2.90 -46.36
C PRO A 92 -38.93 3.85 -45.17
N VAL A 93 -38.37 5.05 -45.28
CA VAL A 93 -38.66 6.24 -44.48
C VAL A 93 -40.18 6.54 -44.49
N PRO A 94 -40.77 7.09 -43.42
CA PRO A 94 -42.22 7.34 -43.34
C PRO A 94 -42.69 8.25 -44.47
N ALA A 95 -43.81 7.86 -45.08
CA ALA A 95 -44.47 8.62 -46.13
C ALA A 95 -44.84 10.03 -45.62
N PRO A 96 -44.45 11.11 -46.33
CA PRO A 96 -44.97 12.44 -46.07
C PRO A 96 -46.47 12.49 -46.43
N ALA A 97 -47.23 13.18 -45.58
CA ALA A 97 -48.65 13.47 -45.77
C ALA A 97 -48.94 14.08 -47.16
N PRO A 98 -50.15 13.85 -47.72
CA PRO A 98 -50.47 14.23 -49.08
C PRO A 98 -50.45 15.75 -49.27
N ALA A 99 -49.59 16.22 -50.16
CA ALA A 99 -49.64 17.58 -50.68
C ALA A 99 -50.90 17.77 -51.54
N PRO A 100 -51.60 18.93 -51.45
CA PRO A 100 -52.76 19.23 -52.27
C PRO A 100 -52.38 19.36 -53.75
N THR A 101 -53.22 18.80 -54.61
CA THR A 101 -53.09 18.78 -56.07
C THR A 101 -53.08 20.20 -56.66
N PRO A 102 -52.01 20.63 -57.37
CA PRO A 102 -52.06 21.85 -58.16
C PRO A 102 -52.69 21.55 -59.53
N ALA A 103 -53.65 22.39 -59.93
CA ALA A 103 -54.24 22.42 -61.27
C ALA A 103 -53.17 22.76 -62.34
N PRO A 104 -53.37 22.39 -63.62
CA PRO A 104 -52.35 22.56 -64.65
C PRO A 104 -52.28 24.02 -65.08
N VAL A 105 -51.20 24.71 -64.72
CA VAL A 105 -50.86 26.01 -65.30
C VAL A 105 -49.74 25.84 -66.32
N VAL A 106 -50.18 26.07 -67.55
CA VAL A 106 -49.52 26.50 -68.78
C VAL A 106 -48.00 26.66 -68.78
N ALA A 107 -47.43 26.13 -69.86
CA ALA A 107 -46.03 26.12 -70.21
C ALA A 107 -45.37 27.50 -70.25
N ARG A 108 -44.06 27.46 -69.96
CA ARG A 108 -43.00 28.25 -70.59
C ARG A 108 -42.76 29.64 -70.00
N ASP A 109 -42.35 29.65 -68.72
CA ASP A 109 -41.44 30.65 -68.10
C ASP A 109 -40.93 30.21 -66.69
N ALA A 110 -41.57 29.21 -66.05
CA ALA A 110 -41.20 28.69 -64.71
C ALA A 110 -39.89 27.88 -64.61
N SER A 111 -39.17 27.65 -65.71
CA SER A 111 -37.92 26.87 -65.69
C SER A 111 -36.74 27.64 -65.09
N GLY A 112 -36.79 28.97 -65.13
CA GLY A 112 -35.76 29.85 -64.53
C GLY A 112 -35.83 29.87 -63.00
N GLU A 113 -37.01 30.08 -62.43
CA GLU A 113 -37.22 30.13 -60.97
C GLU A 113 -36.91 28.77 -60.31
N ILE A 114 -37.23 27.65 -60.97
CA ILE A 114 -36.90 26.31 -60.45
C ILE A 114 -35.38 26.07 -60.48
N ALA A 115 -34.69 26.51 -61.54
CA ALA A 115 -33.23 26.39 -61.62
C ALA A 115 -32.54 27.25 -60.54
N GLU A 116 -33.07 28.44 -60.26
CA GLU A 116 -32.58 29.33 -59.21
C GLU A 116 -32.81 28.76 -57.81
N MET A 117 -33.98 28.16 -57.56
CA MET A 117 -34.27 27.43 -56.32
C MET A 117 -33.33 26.22 -56.12
N ILE A 118 -33.04 25.46 -57.18
CA ILE A 118 -32.08 24.34 -57.12
C ILE A 118 -30.67 24.85 -56.82
N ALA A 119 -30.25 25.96 -57.43
CA ALA A 119 -28.95 26.56 -57.14
C ALA A 119 -28.85 27.04 -55.67
N MET A 120 -29.91 27.65 -55.15
CA MET A 120 -29.98 28.06 -53.74
C MET A 120 -29.96 26.85 -52.79
N ALA A 121 -30.66 25.77 -53.12
CA ALA A 121 -30.62 24.53 -52.34
C ALA A 121 -29.23 23.88 -52.35
N GLN A 122 -28.54 23.88 -53.50
CA GLN A 122 -27.17 23.39 -53.60
C GLN A 122 -26.20 24.22 -52.76
N HIS A 123 -26.34 25.56 -52.76
CA HIS A 123 -25.55 26.44 -51.93
C HIS A 123 -25.78 26.20 -50.44
N PHE A 124 -27.05 26.08 -50.02
CA PHE A 124 -27.39 25.78 -48.63
C PHE A 124 -26.82 24.43 -48.16
N VAL A 125 -26.83 23.40 -49.03
CA VAL A 125 -26.20 22.11 -48.73
C VAL A 125 -24.68 22.25 -48.60
N ALA A 126 -24.04 23.05 -49.45
CA ALA A 126 -22.61 23.30 -49.37
C ALA A 126 -22.23 24.05 -48.08
N ASP A 127 -23.00 25.06 -47.70
CA ASP A 127 -22.79 25.83 -46.47
C ASP A 127 -22.96 24.98 -45.22
N THR A 128 -24.08 24.25 -45.14
CA THR A 128 -24.36 23.36 -44.00
C THR A 128 -23.32 22.25 -43.87
N ARG A 129 -22.81 21.73 -45.00
CA ARG A 129 -21.70 20.78 -45.00
C ARG A 129 -20.42 21.42 -44.49
N SER A 130 -20.06 22.60 -44.98
CA SER A 130 -18.87 23.34 -44.54
C SER A 130 -18.92 23.64 -43.03
N GLU A 131 -20.06 24.10 -42.53
CA GLU A 131 -20.28 24.31 -41.10
C GLU A 131 -20.18 23.03 -40.28
N ALA A 132 -20.79 21.94 -40.76
CA ALA A 132 -20.71 20.64 -40.09
C ALA A 132 -19.27 20.12 -40.02
N GLU A 133 -18.51 20.27 -41.11
CA GLU A 133 -17.09 19.91 -41.17
C GLU A 133 -16.25 20.78 -40.23
N ALA A 134 -16.52 22.10 -40.17
CA ALA A 134 -15.85 23.00 -39.23
C ALA A 134 -16.13 22.62 -37.78
N LYS A 135 -17.39 22.38 -37.42
CA LYS A 135 -17.79 21.93 -36.07
C LYS A 135 -17.18 20.57 -35.72
N ALA A 136 -17.15 19.63 -36.66
CA ALA A 136 -16.53 18.32 -36.45
C ALA A 136 -15.02 18.45 -36.18
N ARG A 137 -14.32 19.32 -36.91
CA ARG A 137 -12.90 19.60 -36.68
C ARG A 137 -12.66 20.26 -35.33
N GLU A 138 -13.49 21.23 -34.95
CA GLU A 138 -13.41 21.90 -33.65
C GLU A 138 -13.57 20.91 -32.50
N VAL A 139 -14.60 20.07 -32.54
CA VAL A 139 -14.82 19.04 -31.50
C VAL A 139 -13.66 18.06 -31.45
N THR A 140 -13.15 17.63 -32.61
CA THR A 140 -11.99 16.72 -32.67
C THR A 140 -10.75 17.37 -32.06
N GLN A 141 -10.49 18.64 -32.36
CA GLN A 141 -9.35 19.38 -31.83
C GLN A 141 -9.49 19.59 -30.32
N ALA A 142 -10.67 20.00 -29.84
CA ALA A 142 -10.95 20.13 -28.42
C ALA A 142 -10.78 18.79 -27.67
N ALA A 143 -11.23 17.68 -28.28
CA ALA A 143 -11.04 16.35 -27.71
C ALA A 143 -9.56 15.94 -27.67
N GLN A 144 -8.79 16.25 -28.72
CA GLN A 144 -7.34 15.99 -28.77
C GLN A 144 -6.57 16.82 -27.75
N ASP A 145 -6.90 18.10 -27.61
CA ASP A 145 -6.23 18.99 -26.66
C ASP A 145 -6.53 18.57 -25.21
N ARG A 146 -7.79 18.21 -24.91
CA ARG A 146 -8.15 17.66 -23.61
C ARG A 146 -7.47 16.31 -23.33
N ALA A 147 -7.33 15.46 -24.35
CA ALA A 147 -6.61 14.20 -24.20
C ALA A 147 -5.12 14.44 -23.90
N ARG A 148 -4.48 15.40 -24.58
CA ARG A 148 -3.08 15.79 -24.31
C ARG A 148 -2.92 16.34 -22.91
N GLU A 149 -3.82 17.21 -22.46
CA GLU A 149 -3.82 17.78 -21.11
C GLU A 149 -3.87 16.67 -20.05
N ILE A 150 -4.83 15.75 -20.17
CA ILE A 150 -4.98 14.61 -19.24
C ILE A 150 -3.70 13.76 -19.22
N VAL A 151 -3.11 13.48 -20.39
CA VAL A 151 -1.86 12.69 -20.46
C VAL A 151 -0.71 13.42 -19.80
N THR A 152 -0.56 14.73 -20.00
CA THR A 152 0.50 15.52 -19.36
C THR A 152 0.32 15.59 -17.84
N GLU A 153 -0.91 15.78 -17.36
CA GLU A 153 -1.23 15.81 -15.93
C GLU A 153 -0.99 14.43 -15.28
N ALA A 154 -1.45 13.35 -15.92
CA ALA A 154 -1.22 12.00 -15.45
C ALA A 154 0.26 11.64 -15.40
N LYS A 155 1.03 12.08 -16.41
CA LYS A 155 2.48 11.89 -16.44
C LYS A 155 3.17 12.66 -15.31
N SER A 156 2.83 13.94 -15.11
CA SER A 156 3.38 14.74 -14.00
C SER A 156 3.10 14.09 -12.65
N ARG A 157 1.86 13.67 -12.40
CA ARG A 157 1.49 12.96 -11.15
C ARG A 157 2.28 11.66 -10.97
N ALA A 158 2.52 10.92 -12.05
CA ALA A 158 3.32 9.70 -11.99
C ALA A 158 4.79 10.00 -11.66
N GLU A 159 5.37 11.05 -12.24
CA GLU A 159 6.75 11.50 -11.95
C GLU A 159 6.89 11.99 -10.50
N ASP A 160 5.90 12.72 -9.99
CA ASP A 160 5.85 13.17 -8.59
C ASP A 160 5.79 11.98 -7.62
N GLU A 161 4.94 10.98 -7.90
CA GLU A 161 4.82 9.79 -7.05
C GLU A 161 6.09 8.93 -7.10
N VAL A 162 6.73 8.79 -8.26
CA VAL A 162 8.03 8.11 -8.37
C VAL A 162 9.09 8.84 -7.54
N THR A 163 9.12 10.17 -7.59
CA THR A 163 10.04 10.99 -6.78
C THR A 163 9.77 10.79 -5.29
N ARG A 164 8.49 10.79 -4.87
CA ARG A 164 8.07 10.54 -3.50
C ARG A 164 8.48 9.15 -3.01
N LEU A 165 8.21 8.11 -3.81
CA LEU A 165 8.54 6.72 -3.49
C LEU A 165 10.06 6.51 -3.41
N ASN A 166 10.82 7.12 -4.31
CA ASN A 166 12.28 7.07 -4.26
C ASN A 166 12.82 7.77 -3.00
N GLY A 167 12.25 8.91 -2.60
CA GLY A 167 12.59 9.58 -1.35
C GLY A 167 12.30 8.71 -0.11
N LEU A 168 11.14 8.03 -0.09
CA LEU A 168 10.81 7.08 0.99
C LEU A 168 11.77 5.90 1.01
N LYS A 169 12.08 5.31 -0.16
CA LYS A 169 13.04 4.21 -0.28
C LYS A 169 14.41 4.63 0.26
N GLN A 170 14.88 5.83 -0.07
CA GLN A 170 16.16 6.33 0.41
C GLN A 170 16.16 6.49 1.94
N ARG A 171 15.12 7.11 2.51
CA ARG A 171 14.97 7.22 3.97
C ARG A 171 14.96 5.87 4.68
N LEU A 172 14.18 4.91 4.17
CA LEU A 172 14.18 3.55 4.71
C LEU A 172 15.55 2.89 4.60
N SER A 173 16.27 3.11 3.50
CA SER A 173 17.62 2.56 3.31
C SER A 173 18.62 3.18 4.31
N GLU A 174 18.52 4.49 4.56
CA GLU A 174 19.31 5.19 5.56
C GLU A 174 18.98 4.71 6.98
N GLU A 175 17.70 4.49 7.29
CA GLU A 175 17.26 3.94 8.58
C GLU A 175 17.77 2.52 8.81
N ILE A 176 17.68 1.64 7.80
CA ILE A 176 18.25 0.28 7.87
C ILE A 176 19.76 0.32 8.09
N ALA A 177 20.47 1.20 7.37
CA ALA A 177 21.91 1.36 7.53
C ALA A 177 22.27 1.87 8.94
N SER A 178 21.49 2.81 9.47
CA SER A 178 21.65 3.30 10.85
C SER A 178 21.40 2.20 11.87
N LEU A 179 20.33 1.41 11.69
CA LEU A 179 19.98 0.34 12.63
C LEU A 179 21.04 -0.77 12.63
N THR A 180 21.61 -1.08 11.46
CA THR A 180 22.70 -2.06 11.34
C THR A 180 23.94 -1.58 12.07
N ARG A 181 24.35 -0.32 11.89
CA ARG A 181 25.48 0.26 12.64
C ARG A 181 25.21 0.30 14.14
N GLN A 182 23.98 0.62 14.55
CA GLN A 182 23.62 0.61 15.97
C GLN A 182 23.76 -0.79 16.57
N LEU A 183 23.27 -1.83 15.87
CA LEU A 183 23.43 -3.22 16.31
C LEU A 183 24.89 -3.66 16.39
N GLU A 184 25.74 -3.19 15.48
CA GLU A 184 27.20 -3.43 15.53
C GLU A 184 27.82 -2.77 16.78
N VAL A 185 27.47 -1.51 17.04
CA VAL A 185 27.92 -0.78 18.23
C VAL A 185 27.45 -1.47 19.52
N ASP A 186 26.17 -1.82 19.61
CA ASP A 186 25.61 -2.50 20.78
C ASP A 186 26.28 -3.86 20.99
N ARG A 187 26.58 -4.60 19.91
CA ARG A 187 27.31 -5.86 19.97
C ARG A 187 28.73 -5.66 20.52
N GLU A 188 29.46 -4.67 20.03
CA GLU A 188 30.81 -4.36 20.52
C GLU A 188 30.80 -3.94 22.00
N GLN A 189 29.82 -3.13 22.40
CA GLN A 189 29.62 -2.74 23.80
C GLN A 189 29.34 -3.95 24.69
N LEU A 190 28.44 -4.86 24.29
CA LEU A 190 28.15 -6.08 25.05
C LEU A 190 29.38 -6.99 25.17
N LEU A 191 30.14 -7.16 24.09
CA LEU A 191 31.40 -7.91 24.13
C LEU A 191 32.43 -7.25 25.06
N GLY A 192 32.50 -5.92 25.06
CA GLY A 192 33.32 -5.13 25.98
C GLY A 192 32.93 -5.39 27.44
N VAL A 193 31.65 -5.23 27.78
CA VAL A 193 31.13 -5.46 29.13
C VAL A 193 31.39 -6.90 29.60
N LEU A 194 31.19 -7.90 28.74
CA LEU A 194 31.49 -9.30 29.06
C LEU A 194 32.99 -9.52 29.30
N SER A 195 33.87 -8.87 28.52
CA SER A 195 35.32 -8.95 28.70
C SER A 195 35.77 -8.30 30.01
N GLU A 196 35.16 -7.17 30.38
CA GLU A 196 35.42 -6.48 31.64
C GLU A 196 34.96 -7.32 32.83
N LEU A 197 33.76 -7.91 32.76
CA LEU A 197 33.25 -8.82 33.77
C LEU A 197 34.16 -10.04 33.95
N THR A 198 34.61 -10.65 32.85
CA THR A 198 35.55 -11.78 32.86
C THR A 198 36.87 -11.39 33.52
N THR A 199 37.39 -10.20 33.20
CA THR A 199 38.63 -9.67 33.80
C THR A 199 38.45 -9.40 35.29
N ARG A 200 37.32 -8.81 35.69
CA ARG A 200 36.99 -8.55 37.10
C ARG A 200 36.90 -9.86 37.89
N ILE A 201 36.24 -10.89 37.36
CA ILE A 201 36.17 -12.23 37.99
C ILE A 201 37.56 -12.87 38.11
N ASN A 202 38.40 -12.80 37.07
CA ASN A 202 39.76 -13.35 37.14
C ASN A 202 40.62 -12.59 38.15
N SER A 203 40.50 -11.26 38.20
CA SER A 203 41.18 -10.43 39.18
C SER A 203 40.75 -10.75 40.61
N SER A 204 39.44 -10.91 40.88
CA SER A 204 38.94 -11.24 42.22
C SER A 204 39.33 -12.65 42.65
N LEU A 205 39.34 -13.62 41.73
CA LEU A 205 39.88 -14.96 41.95
C LEU A 205 41.37 -14.91 42.32
N ARG A 206 42.17 -14.10 41.61
CA ARG A 206 43.60 -13.92 41.91
C ARG A 206 43.85 -13.21 43.23
N LEU A 207 43.06 -12.20 43.59
CA LEU A 207 43.16 -11.54 44.90
C LEU A 207 42.77 -12.50 46.04
N GLY A 208 41.73 -13.31 45.87
CA GLY A 208 41.34 -14.35 46.83
C GLY A 208 42.40 -15.44 47.01
N HIS A 209 43.06 -15.88 45.93
CA HIS A 209 44.18 -16.82 46.00
C HIS A 209 45.45 -16.17 46.57
N GLY A 210 45.73 -14.92 46.22
CA GLY A 210 46.90 -14.18 46.68
C GLY A 210 46.86 -13.89 48.19
N ALA A 211 45.68 -13.63 48.76
CA ALA A 211 45.52 -13.47 50.21
C ALA A 211 45.84 -14.76 50.98
N HIS A 212 45.36 -15.92 50.51
CA HIS A 212 45.64 -17.22 51.12
C HIS A 212 47.12 -17.64 50.97
N VAL A 213 47.75 -17.35 49.83
CA VAL A 213 49.17 -17.69 49.61
C VAL A 213 50.09 -16.75 50.39
N ALA A 214 49.78 -15.46 50.50
CA ALA A 214 50.59 -14.51 51.29
C ALA A 214 50.60 -14.87 52.79
N GLU A 215 49.49 -15.33 53.35
CA GLU A 215 49.40 -15.80 54.74
C GLU A 215 50.17 -17.12 54.95
N ALA A 216 50.10 -18.06 53.99
CA ALA A 216 50.84 -19.32 54.06
C ALA A 216 52.37 -19.14 53.87
N THR A 217 52.80 -18.18 53.05
CA THR A 217 54.24 -17.95 52.78
C THR A 217 54.92 -17.16 53.91
N SER A 218 54.18 -16.27 54.58
CA SER A 218 54.62 -15.58 55.82
C SER A 218 54.89 -16.57 56.97
N ALA A 219 54.00 -17.55 57.14
CA ALA A 219 54.17 -18.62 58.13
C ALA A 219 55.34 -19.57 57.81
N GLY A 220 55.56 -19.88 56.52
CA GLY A 220 56.69 -20.73 56.07
C GLY A 220 58.06 -20.06 56.22
N SER A 221 58.18 -18.76 55.93
CA SER A 221 59.46 -18.03 56.04
C SER A 221 59.93 -17.83 57.49
N SER A 222 59.00 -17.77 58.45
CA SER A 222 59.33 -17.69 59.88
C SER A 222 59.88 -19.01 60.42
N ALA A 223 59.44 -20.17 59.90
CA ALA A 223 59.96 -21.48 60.30
C ALA A 223 61.35 -21.79 59.72
N GLN A 224 61.66 -21.29 58.51
CA GLN A 224 62.94 -21.54 57.86
C GLN A 224 64.09 -20.68 58.42
N THR A 225 63.78 -19.50 58.96
CA THR A 225 64.77 -18.65 59.66
C THR A 225 65.21 -19.28 60.99
N ILE A 226 64.33 -20.01 61.68
CA ILE A 226 64.65 -20.69 62.94
C ILE A 226 65.52 -21.94 62.71
N SER A 227 65.36 -22.64 61.59
CA SER A 227 66.23 -23.80 61.25
C SER A 227 67.63 -23.40 60.78
N GLN A 228 67.83 -22.17 60.28
CA GLN A 228 69.15 -21.68 59.88
C GLN A 228 69.96 -21.11 61.06
N ALA A 229 69.32 -20.83 62.19
CA ALA A 229 69.97 -20.41 63.44
C ALA A 229 70.46 -21.58 64.32
N LEU A 230 70.10 -22.82 63.99
CA LEU A 230 70.53 -24.03 64.73
C LEU A 230 71.60 -24.86 64.01
N HIS A 231 72.13 -24.40 62.88
CA HIS A 231 73.17 -25.10 62.12
C HIS A 231 74.52 -24.36 62.11
N PHE A 232 74.74 -23.45 63.07
CA PHE A 232 75.99 -22.69 63.20
C PHE A 232 76.70 -22.91 64.55
N ASP A 233 76.31 -23.93 65.32
CA ASP A 233 76.89 -24.23 66.64
C ASP A 233 77.09 -25.74 66.85
N GLU A 234 77.86 -26.38 65.97
CA GLU A 234 78.53 -27.67 66.26
C GLU A 234 79.74 -27.83 65.31
N GLU A 235 80.82 -27.13 65.68
CA GLU A 235 82.17 -27.71 65.63
C GLU A 235 82.41 -28.51 66.91
#